data_AF-A0A2N9HA33-F1
#
_entry.id   AF-A0A2N9HA33-F1
#
_cell.length_a   1.000
_cell.length_b   1.000
_cell.length_c   1.000
_cell.angle_alpha   90.00
_cell.angle_beta   90.00
_cell.angle_gamma   90.00
#
_symmetry.space_group_name_H-M   'P 1'
#
loop_
_entity.id
_entity.type
_entity.pdbx_description
1 polymer ?
#
loop_
_entity_poly.entity_id
_entity_poly.type
_entity_poly.pdbx_seq_one_letter_code
_entity_poly.pdbx_strand_id
1 'polypeptide(L)'
;MVEGKSVVEQAYELQMIAHDVRSEGVRVDEQMQVSAIIDKLPESWKEFAKVLRHKQKELSIEAIITRLRVEEKARNQDKAVELNGANGTKGENWF
;
A
#
# COMPACT_ATOMS: atom_id res chain seq x y z
N MET A 1 4.60 -7.29 -3.46
CA MET A 1 5.19 -5.95 -3.34
C MET A 1 6.36 -6.04 -2.40
N VAL A 2 7.30 -5.12 -2.55
CA VAL A 2 8.57 -5.11 -1.85
C VAL A 2 8.54 -4.03 -0.78
N GLU A 3 9.05 -4.36 0.41
CA GLU A 3 9.24 -3.41 1.50
C GLU A 3 10.14 -2.24 1.05
N GLY A 4 9.85 -1.05 1.57
CA GLY A 4 10.64 0.15 1.29
C GLY A 4 10.42 0.79 -0.08
N LYS A 5 9.64 0.17 -0.98
CA LYS A 5 9.18 0.78 -2.23
C LYS A 5 7.77 1.32 -2.10
N SER A 6 7.37 2.28 -2.95
CA SER A 6 5.98 2.73 -2.99
C SER A 6 5.07 1.55 -3.35
N VAL A 7 4.08 1.33 -2.49
CA VAL A 7 3.02 0.34 -2.68
C VAL A 7 2.07 0.80 -3.78
N VAL A 8 1.85 2.12 -3.90
CA VAL A 8 1.00 2.70 -4.95
C VAL A 8 1.62 2.47 -6.33
N GLU A 9 2.90 2.76 -6.51
CA GLU A 9 3.60 2.54 -7.79
C GLU A 9 3.56 1.06 -8.20
N GLN A 10 3.88 0.16 -7.26
CA GLN A 10 3.81 -1.28 -7.53
C GLN A 10 2.38 -1.79 -7.80
N ALA A 11 1.34 -1.13 -7.26
CA ALA A 11 -0.05 -1.47 -7.59
C ALA A 11 -0.40 -1.08 -9.03
N TYR A 12 0.08 0.08 -9.49
CA TYR A 12 -0.05 0.48 -10.90
C TYR A 12 0.71 -0.46 -11.85
N GLU A 13 1.92 -0.88 -11.49
CA GLU A 13 2.67 -1.89 -12.26
C GLU A 13 1.88 -3.20 -12.41
N LEU A 14 1.27 -3.69 -11.32
CA LEU A 14 0.40 -4.88 -11.37
C LEU A 14 -0.82 -4.67 -12.28
N GLN A 15 -1.43 -3.48 -12.26
CA GLN A 15 -2.55 -3.15 -13.14
C GLN A 15 -2.12 -3.10 -14.62
N MET A 16 -0.92 -2.60 -14.91
CA MET A 16 -0.35 -2.62 -16.26
C MET A 16 -0.11 -4.05 -16.76
N ILE A 17 0.49 -4.92 -15.93
CA ILE A 17 0.66 -6.34 -16.28
C ILE A 17 -0.69 -7.00 -16.56
N ALA A 18 -1.70 -6.73 -15.73
CA ALA A 18 -3.05 -7.23 -15.95
C ALA A 18 -3.67 -6.70 -17.25
N HIS A 19 -3.36 -5.46 -17.65
CA HIS A 19 -3.78 -4.90 -18.92
C HIS A 19 -3.12 -5.60 -20.11
N ASP A 20 -1.81 -5.83 -20.06
CA ASP A 20 -1.06 -6.49 -21.13
C ASP A 20 -1.51 -7.95 -21.31
N VAL A 21 -1.78 -8.65 -20.20
CA VAL A 21 -2.36 -10.00 -20.23
C VAL A 21 -3.75 -9.99 -20.89
N ARG A 22 -4.57 -8.96 -20.66
CA ARG A 22 -5.86 -8.80 -21.35
C ARG A 22 -5.71 -8.53 -22.84
N SER A 23 -4.69 -7.79 -23.27
CA SER A 23 -4.46 -7.57 -24.71
C SER A 23 -4.09 -8.84 -25.46
N GLU A 24 -3.50 -9.82 -24.78
CA GLU A 24 -3.24 -11.16 -25.32
C GLU A 24 -4.48 -12.08 -25.34
N GLY A 25 -5.68 -11.54 -25.03
CA GLY A 25 -6.94 -12.28 -25.06
C GLY A 25 -7.27 -13.07 -23.79
N VAL A 26 -6.43 -12.96 -22.74
CA VAL A 26 -6.70 -13.62 -21.45
C VAL A 26 -7.65 -12.77 -20.62
N ARG A 27 -8.74 -13.37 -20.14
CA ARG A 27 -9.67 -12.67 -19.25
C ARG A 27 -9.06 -12.52 -17.86
N VAL A 28 -8.91 -11.28 -17.41
CA VAL A 28 -8.48 -10.93 -16.06
C VAL A 28 -9.62 -10.19 -15.39
N ASP A 29 -10.28 -10.85 -14.44
CA ASP A 29 -11.40 -10.27 -13.70
C ASP A 29 -10.94 -9.13 -12.77
N GLU A 30 -11.84 -8.17 -12.52
CA GLU A 30 -11.54 -7.04 -11.64
C GLU A 30 -11.31 -7.51 -10.20
N GLN A 31 -12.13 -8.42 -9.68
CA GLN A 31 -11.97 -8.93 -8.31
C GLN A 31 -10.69 -9.74 -8.15
N MET A 32 -10.25 -10.41 -9.21
CA MET A 32 -8.94 -11.08 -9.20
C MET A 32 -7.80 -10.07 -9.05
N GLN A 33 -7.84 -8.95 -9.76
CA GLN A 33 -6.83 -7.88 -9.63
C GLN A 33 -6.85 -7.25 -8.24
N VAL A 34 -8.04 -6.96 -7.70
CA VAL A 34 -8.20 -6.44 -6.34
C VAL A 34 -7.61 -7.42 -5.32
N SER A 35 -7.94 -8.71 -5.42
CA SER A 35 -7.36 -9.75 -4.55
C SER A 35 -5.84 -9.79 -4.66
N ALA A 36 -5.32 -9.80 -5.89
CA ALA A 36 -3.88 -9.86 -6.14
C ALA A 36 -3.15 -8.67 -5.53
N ILE A 37 -3.71 -7.46 -5.61
CA ILE A 37 -3.12 -6.27 -4.96
C ILE A 37 -3.09 -6.45 -3.44
N ILE A 38 -4.20 -6.87 -2.81
CA ILE A 38 -4.28 -7.09 -1.35
C ILE A 38 -3.29 -8.16 -0.90
N ASP A 39 -3.24 -9.29 -1.60
CA ASP A 39 -2.41 -10.44 -1.24
C ASP A 39 -0.91 -10.18 -1.49
N LYS A 40 -0.59 -9.24 -2.37
CA LYS A 40 0.79 -8.81 -2.63
C LYS A 40 1.25 -7.68 -1.74
N LEU A 41 0.43 -7.15 -0.84
CA LEU A 41 0.87 -6.11 0.09
C LEU A 41 2.08 -6.58 0.93
N PRO A 42 3.00 -5.67 1.30
CA PRO A 42 4.13 -6.01 2.16
C PRO A 42 3.67 -6.45 3.55
N GLU A 43 4.51 -7.17 4.30
CA GLU A 43 4.19 -7.63 5.66
C GLU A 43 3.94 -6.44 6.60
N SER A 44 4.65 -5.32 6.40
CA SER A 44 4.42 -4.09 7.17
C SER A 44 2.99 -3.53 6.99
N TRP A 45 2.26 -3.93 5.95
CA TRP A 45 0.88 -3.52 5.64
C TRP A 45 -0.19 -4.52 6.09
N LYS A 46 0.17 -5.59 6.80
CA LYS A 46 -0.74 -6.72 7.12
C LYS A 46 -2.05 -6.32 7.79
N GLU A 47 -2.03 -5.35 8.72
CA GLU A 47 -3.24 -4.92 9.43
C GLU A 47 -4.18 -4.16 8.48
N PHE A 48 -3.61 -3.31 7.61
CA PHE A 48 -4.37 -2.64 6.55
C PHE A 48 -4.93 -3.66 5.55
N ALA A 49 -4.15 -4.67 5.17
CA ALA A 49 -4.59 -5.75 4.29
C ALA A 49 -5.78 -6.54 4.86
N LYS A 50 -5.83 -6.77 6.19
CA LYS A 50 -7.01 -7.37 6.85
C LYS A 50 -8.24 -6.49 6.69
N VAL A 51 -8.12 -5.18 6.90
CA VAL A 51 -9.23 -4.22 6.71
C VAL A 51 -9.74 -4.26 5.26
N LEU A 52 -8.83 -4.30 4.28
CA LEU A 52 -9.23 -4.40 2.87
C LEU A 52 -9.93 -5.73 2.56
N ARG A 53 -9.47 -6.85 3.10
CA ARG A 53 -10.11 -8.17 2.91
C ARG A 53 -11.58 -8.18 3.34
N HIS A 54 -11.92 -7.50 4.43
CA HIS A 54 -13.32 -7.41 4.89
C HIS A 54 -14.24 -6.71 3.89
N LYS A 55 -13.71 -5.78 3.08
CA LYS A 55 -14.47 -4.98 2.12
C LYS A 55 -14.14 -5.35 0.67
N GLN A 56 -13.40 -6.43 0.44
CA GLN A 56 -12.79 -6.75 -0.86
C GLN A 56 -13.82 -6.84 -1.98
N LYS A 57 -14.96 -7.49 -1.72
CA LYS A 57 -16.03 -7.69 -2.72
C LYS A 57 -16.71 -6.40 -3.17
N GLU A 58 -16.54 -5.32 -2.41
CA GLU A 58 -17.12 -3.99 -2.68
C GLU A 58 -16.09 -3.05 -3.32
N LEU A 59 -14.84 -3.47 -3.47
CA LEU A 59 -13.75 -2.65 -3.98
C LEU A 59 -13.62 -2.79 -5.49
N SER A 60 -13.50 -1.64 -6.16
CA SER A 60 -12.93 -1.52 -7.50
C SER A 60 -11.42 -1.33 -7.45
N ILE A 61 -10.76 -1.46 -8.59
CA ILE A 61 -9.30 -1.20 -8.70
C ILE A 61 -8.96 0.25 -8.32
N GLU A 62 -9.77 1.22 -8.76
CA GLU A 62 -9.54 2.64 -8.41
C GLU A 62 -9.71 2.88 -6.91
N ALA A 63 -10.71 2.24 -6.30
CA ALA A 63 -10.98 2.38 -4.87
C ALA A 63 -9.82 1.82 -4.02
N ILE A 64 -9.25 0.67 -4.40
CA ILE A 64 -8.09 0.13 -3.68
C ILE A 64 -6.85 1.01 -3.86
N ILE A 65 -6.54 1.47 -5.08
CA ILE A 65 -5.39 2.35 -5.33
C ILE A 65 -5.50 3.66 -4.55
N THR A 66 -6.69 4.27 -4.51
CA THR A 66 -6.94 5.48 -3.73
C THR A 66 -6.69 5.25 -2.24
N ARG A 67 -7.16 4.12 -1.69
CA ARG A 67 -6.94 3.77 -0.27
C ARG A 67 -5.46 3.51 0.02
N LEU A 68 -4.73 2.84 -0.87
CA LEU A 68 -3.28 2.63 -0.74
C LEU A 68 -2.54 3.96 -0.68
N ARG A 69 -2.92 4.93 -1.50
CA ARG A 69 -2.29 6.26 -1.53
C ARG A 69 -2.47 7.03 -0.22
N VAL A 70 -3.65 6.94 0.39
CA VAL A 70 -3.93 7.60 1.68
C VAL A 70 -3.10 6.95 2.79
N GLU A 71 -3.12 5.62 2.88
CA GLU A 71 -2.39 4.87 3.91
C GLU A 71 -0.87 5.04 3.77
N GLU A 72 -0.33 5.03 2.55
CA GLU A 72 1.10 5.26 2.30
C GLU A 72 1.54 6.64 2.79
N LYS A 73 0.73 7.66 2.51
CA LYS A 73 0.99 9.03 2.97
C LYS A 73 0.97 9.12 4.50
N ALA A 74 -0.01 8.48 5.15
CA ALA A 74 -0.10 8.46 6.62
C ALA A 74 1.15 7.82 7.26
N ARG A 75 1.55 6.64 6.77
CA ARG A 75 2.75 5.92 7.25
C ARG A 75 4.04 6.73 7.06
N ASN A 76 4.15 7.49 5.98
CA ASN A 76 5.32 8.33 5.73
C ASN A 76 5.35 9.55 6.67
N GLN A 77 4.19 10.08 7.06
CA GLN A 77 4.09 11.16 8.05
C GLN A 77 4.48 10.66 9.45
N ASP A 78 4.00 9.49 9.85
CA ASP A 78 4.32 8.90 11.16
C ASP A 78 5.83 8.67 11.31
N LYS A 79 6.47 8.10 10.28
CA LYS A 79 7.94 7.95 10.24
C LYS A 79 8.68 9.27 10.39
N ALA A 80 8.21 10.34 9.75
CA ALA A 80 8.84 11.65 9.87
C ALA A 80 8.71 12.22 11.29
N VAL A 81 7.57 12.00 11.95
CA VAL A 81 7.36 12.40 13.35
C VAL A 81 8.27 11.61 14.30
N GLU A 82 8.39 10.30 14.13
CA GLU A 82 9.27 9.45 14.94
C GLU A 82 10.75 9.89 14.84
N LEU A 83 11.24 10.17 13.63
CA LEU A 83 12.61 10.65 13.41
C LEU A 83 12.87 12.02 14.05
N ASN A 84 11.87 12.92 14.01
CA ASN A 84 11.99 14.24 14.64
C ASN A 84 11.93 14.16 16.18
N GLY A 85 11.13 13.24 16.74
CA GLY A 85 11.07 13.00 18.19
C GLY A 85 12.33 12.35 18.76
N ALA A 86 12.99 11.48 18.00
CA ALA A 86 14.23 10.82 18.43
C ALA A 86 15.45 11.76 18.52
N ASN A 87 15.46 12.86 17.76
CA ASN A 87 16.56 13.84 17.77
C ASN A 87 16.48 14.86 18.93
N GLY A 88 15.44 14.82 19.77
CA GLY A 88 15.17 15.84 20.80
C GLY A 88 15.68 15.54 22.22
N THR A 89 16.53 14.53 22.46
CA THR A 89 16.90 14.12 23.85
C THR A 89 18.40 14.17 24.19
N LYS A 90 19.21 15.01 23.50
CA LYS A 90 20.58 15.30 23.94
C LYS A 90 20.76 16.78 24.30
N GLY A 91 20.91 17.02 25.61
CA GLY A 91 20.95 18.33 26.23
C GLY A 91 19.53 18.66 26.70
N GLU A 92 19.24 18.68 27.99
CA GLU A 92 19.86 19.56 28.96
C GLU A 92 20.06 18.84 30.30
N ASN A 93 21.32 18.78 30.73
CA ASN A 93 21.68 18.43 32.10
C ASN A 93 21.74 19.74 32.88
N TRP A 94 20.66 20.07 33.59
CA TRP A 94 20.61 21.25 34.46
C TRP A 94 21.31 20.91 35.79
N PHE A 95 22.56 21.35 35.93
CA PHE A 95 23.16 21.62 37.23
C PHE A 95 22.42 22.77 37.92
#